data_AF-A0A9W5T9P4-F1
#
_entry.id   AF-A0A9W5T9P4-F1
#
_cell.length_a   1.000
_cell.length_b   1.000
_cell.length_c   1.000
_cell.angle_alpha   90.00
_cell.angle_beta   90.00
_cell.angle_gamma   90.00
#
_symmetry.space_group_name_H-M   'P 1'
#
loop_
_entity.id
_entity.type
_entity.pdbx_description
1 polymer ?
#
loop_
_entity_poly.entity_id
_entity_poly.type
_entity_poly.pdbx_seq_one_letter_code
_entity_poly.pdbx_strand_id
1 'polypeptide(L)'
;MGRLYNSFYYSQSNNKYVMLFVFPSVIWYTRFRADTKLGYRLYISPTAGGPVDYMEQIDKEAMNKQSDDSEDQSSSVLLNALNFLDDTLMSIWGRIRGSRPLIEGFKNGKKVYLNDSATVNDLKNAVYGNKAIEHSDVLVGCKGRIMQDDDNLALATRAFCRRDPRIILWKDA
;
A
#
# COMPACT_ATOMS: atom_id res chain seq x y z
N MET A 1 3.89 40.58 6.30
CA MET A 1 4.16 39.76 5.10
C MET A 1 5.48 40.12 4.40
N GLY A 2 5.80 41.41 4.16
CA GLY A 2 6.99 41.80 3.36
C GLY A 2 8.35 41.25 3.84
N ARG A 3 8.57 41.15 5.15
CA ARG A 3 9.83 40.61 5.70
C ARG A 3 10.01 39.11 5.44
N LEU A 4 8.93 38.33 5.44
CA LEU A 4 8.98 36.89 5.11
C LEU A 4 9.25 36.67 3.62
N TYR A 5 8.60 37.47 2.77
CA TYR A 5 8.82 37.42 1.34
C TYR A 5 10.27 37.80 0.98
N ASN A 6 10.81 38.88 1.55
CA ASN A 6 12.20 39.27 1.34
C ASN A 6 13.17 38.19 1.83
N SER A 7 12.91 37.58 3.00
CA SER A 7 13.73 36.48 3.51
C SER A 7 13.67 35.23 2.61
N PHE A 8 12.52 34.94 2.00
CA PHE A 8 12.38 33.83 1.06
C PHE A 8 13.02 34.11 -0.30
N TYR A 9 12.95 35.35 -0.77
CA TYR A 9 13.54 35.78 -2.04
C TYR A 9 15.06 35.63 -2.02
N TYR A 10 15.72 36.07 -0.94
CA TYR A 10 17.17 36.01 -0.77
C TYR A 10 17.70 34.65 -0.23
N SER A 11 16.84 33.64 -0.08
CA SER A 11 17.27 32.29 0.33
C SER A 11 17.76 31.44 -0.86
N GLN A 12 18.65 30.48 -0.57
CA GLN A 12 19.15 29.50 -1.54
C GLN A 12 18.00 28.71 -2.20
N SER A 13 17.99 28.64 -3.53
CA SER A 13 16.93 28.02 -4.32
C SER A 13 16.79 26.51 -4.10
N ASN A 14 17.90 25.81 -3.89
CA ASN A 14 17.91 24.35 -3.72
C ASN A 14 17.09 23.90 -2.48
N ASN A 15 17.27 24.58 -1.35
CA ASN A 15 16.64 24.18 -0.09
C ASN A 15 15.28 24.86 0.16
N LYS A 16 15.06 26.08 -0.34
CA LYS A 16 13.89 26.89 0.07
C LYS A 16 12.55 26.25 -0.28
N TYR A 17 12.44 25.59 -1.43
CA TYR A 17 11.18 24.97 -1.85
C TYR A 17 10.91 23.66 -1.11
N VAL A 18 11.94 22.84 -0.91
CA VAL A 18 11.81 21.57 -0.19
C VAL A 18 11.44 21.82 1.27
N MET A 19 12.13 22.74 1.93
CA MET A 19 11.92 23.00 3.35
C MET A 19 10.60 23.71 3.65
N LEU A 20 10.12 24.59 2.75
CA LEU A 20 8.93 25.40 3.01
C LEU A 20 7.64 24.78 2.49
N PHE A 21 7.70 23.98 1.42
CA PHE A 21 6.50 23.39 0.81
C PHE A 21 6.48 21.87 0.94
N VAL A 22 7.58 21.18 0.62
CA VAL A 22 7.58 19.71 0.58
C VAL A 22 7.49 19.12 1.98
N PHE A 23 8.38 19.48 2.91
CA PHE A 23 8.32 18.91 4.27
C PHE A 23 7.03 19.27 5.02
N PRO A 24 6.55 20.53 5.03
CA PRO A 24 5.31 20.85 5.73
C PRO A 24 4.09 20.15 5.13
N SER A 25 4.01 19.99 3.80
CA SER A 25 2.91 19.26 3.17
C SER A 25 2.93 17.78 3.50
N VAL A 26 4.11 17.13 3.52
CA VAL A 26 4.25 15.72 3.91
C VAL A 26 3.92 15.51 5.38
N ILE A 27 4.43 16.37 6.28
CA ILE A 27 4.12 16.31 7.71
C ILE A 27 2.62 16.51 7.93
N TRP A 28 2.01 17.48 7.26
CA TRP A 28 0.58 17.74 7.34
C TRP A 28 -0.22 16.54 6.84
N TYR A 29 0.11 15.99 5.67
CA TYR A 29 -0.59 14.84 5.10
C TYR A 29 -0.49 13.59 5.98
N THR A 30 0.71 13.29 6.48
CA THR A 30 0.94 12.11 7.34
C THR A 30 0.24 12.25 8.69
N ARG A 31 0.29 13.44 9.32
CA ARG A 31 -0.45 13.73 10.55
C ARG A 31 -1.95 13.66 10.33
N PHE A 32 -2.45 14.33 9.29
CA PHE A 32 -3.88 14.35 8.95
C PHE A 32 -4.40 12.93 8.70
N ARG A 33 -3.67 12.11 7.94
CA ARG A 33 -4.01 10.71 7.71
C ARG A 33 -4.01 9.88 9.00
N ALA A 34 -3.06 10.12 9.90
CA ALA A 34 -2.95 9.37 11.15
C ALA A 34 -4.06 9.73 12.17
N ASP A 35 -4.48 11.00 12.20
CA ASP A 35 -5.47 11.49 13.15
C ASP A 35 -6.93 11.29 12.67
N THR A 36 -7.18 11.31 11.35
CA THR A 36 -8.55 11.22 10.79
C THR A 36 -8.98 9.83 10.35
N LYS A 37 -8.04 8.90 10.14
CA LYS A 37 -8.35 7.54 9.66
C LYS A 37 -7.92 6.48 10.65
N LEU A 38 -8.73 5.44 10.79
CA LEU A 38 -8.41 4.28 11.60
C LEU A 38 -7.44 3.35 10.85
N GLY A 39 -6.38 2.95 11.55
CA GLY A 39 -5.34 2.08 11.02
C GLY A 39 -5.50 0.64 11.49
N TYR A 40 -5.56 -0.30 10.55
CA TYR A 40 -5.70 -1.73 10.79
C TYR A 40 -4.45 -2.47 10.31
N ARG A 41 -4.04 -3.54 11.00
CA ARG A 41 -2.96 -4.44 10.56
C ARG A 41 -3.59 -5.65 9.90
N LEU A 42 -3.28 -5.86 8.62
CA LEU A 42 -3.85 -6.95 7.83
C LEU A 42 -2.93 -8.16 7.80
N TYR A 43 -3.52 -9.34 7.89
CA TYR A 43 -2.88 -10.63 7.73
C TYR A 43 -3.75 -11.47 6.78
N ILE A 44 -3.14 -12.10 5.78
CA ILE A 44 -3.84 -13.02 4.88
C ILE A 44 -3.28 -14.42 5.13
N SER A 45 -4.20 -15.36 5.37
CA SER A 45 -3.92 -16.79 5.38
C SER A 45 -3.63 -17.26 3.95
N PRO A 46 -2.72 -18.22 3.73
CA PRO A 46 -2.54 -18.84 2.43
C PRO A 46 -3.84 -19.44 1.86
N THR A 47 -4.81 -19.81 2.71
CA THR A 47 -6.10 -20.36 2.27
C THR A 47 -7.00 -19.34 1.57
N ALA A 48 -6.89 -18.05 1.88
CA ALA A 48 -7.72 -17.01 1.28
C ALA A 48 -7.30 -16.62 -0.14
N GLY A 49 -6.19 -17.16 -0.66
CA GLY A 49 -5.52 -16.63 -1.84
C GLY A 49 -4.92 -15.25 -1.52
N GLY A 50 -3.61 -15.10 -1.70
CA GLY A 50 -3.01 -13.77 -1.59
C GLY A 50 -3.49 -12.86 -2.74
N PRO A 51 -3.51 -11.52 -2.59
CA PRO A 51 -3.47 -10.64 -3.76
C PRO A 51 -2.32 -11.10 -4.68
N VAL A 52 -2.56 -11.05 -5.99
CA VAL A 52 -1.70 -11.56 -7.08
C VAL A 52 -0.19 -11.34 -6.85
N ASP A 53 0.20 -10.22 -6.26
CA ASP A 53 1.58 -9.89 -5.94
C ASP A 53 2.28 -10.86 -4.96
N TYR A 54 1.56 -11.52 -4.05
CA TYR A 54 2.16 -12.51 -3.16
C TYR A 54 2.53 -13.80 -3.86
N MET A 55 1.65 -14.27 -4.77
CA MET A 55 1.94 -15.46 -5.58
C MET A 55 3.16 -15.16 -6.45
N GLU A 56 3.20 -13.99 -7.10
CA GLU A 56 4.36 -13.57 -7.87
C GLU A 56 5.64 -13.42 -7.02
N GLN A 57 5.57 -12.95 -5.77
CA GLN A 57 6.74 -12.89 -4.89
C GLN A 57 7.23 -14.27 -4.48
N ILE A 58 6.32 -15.20 -4.16
CA ILE A 58 6.68 -16.60 -3.87
C ILE A 58 7.33 -17.23 -5.12
N ASP A 59 6.76 -17.01 -6.29
CA ASP A 59 7.29 -17.52 -7.57
C ASP A 59 8.65 -16.88 -7.91
N LYS A 60 8.83 -15.57 -7.67
CA LYS A 60 10.11 -14.86 -7.86
C LYS A 60 11.17 -15.29 -6.84
N GLU A 61 10.81 -15.54 -5.58
CA GLU A 61 11.73 -16.08 -4.56
C GLU A 61 12.14 -17.53 -4.89
N ALA A 62 11.24 -18.32 -5.49
CA ALA A 62 11.56 -19.65 -6.01
C ALA A 62 12.49 -19.58 -7.23
N MET A 63 12.29 -18.61 -8.14
CA MET A 63 13.13 -18.41 -9.33
C MET A 63 14.50 -17.80 -9.01
N ASN A 64 14.61 -16.84 -8.10
CA ASN A 64 15.89 -16.22 -7.73
C ASN A 64 16.88 -17.21 -7.09
N LYS A 65 16.39 -18.31 -6.52
CA LYS A 65 17.25 -19.40 -6.02
C LYS A 65 17.89 -20.23 -7.13
N GLN A 66 17.38 -20.12 -8.35
CA GLN A 66 17.78 -20.88 -9.53
C GLN A 66 18.75 -20.10 -10.43
N SER A 67 18.82 -18.76 -10.29
CA SER A 67 19.46 -17.86 -11.25
C SER A 67 20.78 -17.23 -10.78
N ASP A 68 21.37 -17.67 -9.67
CA ASP A 68 22.64 -17.14 -9.15
C ASP A 68 23.88 -17.63 -9.92
N ASP A 69 23.68 -18.49 -10.92
CA ASP A 69 24.70 -18.92 -11.89
C ASP A 69 24.36 -18.35 -13.27
N SER A 70 24.86 -17.15 -13.62
CA SER A 70 25.41 -16.78 -14.95
C SER A 70 25.37 -15.28 -15.28
N GLU A 71 26.51 -14.82 -15.81
CA GLU A 71 26.71 -13.76 -16.84
C GLU A 71 27.07 -12.30 -16.45
N ASP A 72 28.38 -12.04 -16.59
CA ASP A 72 29.00 -10.89 -17.29
C ASP A 72 28.47 -10.77 -18.76
N GLN A 73 28.41 -9.66 -19.51
CA GLN A 73 29.18 -8.41 -19.52
C GLN A 73 28.47 -7.33 -20.40
N SER A 74 28.40 -6.10 -19.85
CA SER A 74 28.62 -4.77 -20.46
C SER A 74 28.44 -4.50 -21.98
N SER A 75 27.42 -3.71 -22.35
CA SER A 75 27.50 -2.63 -23.40
C SER A 75 26.23 -1.77 -23.52
N SER A 76 25.65 -1.32 -22.40
CA SER A 76 24.30 -0.72 -22.42
C SER A 76 24.10 0.47 -21.48
N VAL A 77 25.15 1.00 -20.83
CA VAL A 77 24.98 1.92 -19.68
C VAL A 77 24.26 3.25 -20.00
N LEU A 78 24.54 3.91 -21.13
CA LEU A 78 23.93 5.22 -21.45
C LEU A 78 22.56 5.11 -22.12
N LEU A 79 22.37 4.15 -23.04
CA LEU A 79 21.04 3.85 -23.59
C LEU A 79 20.13 3.23 -22.54
N ASN A 80 20.66 2.41 -21.63
CA ASN A 80 19.93 1.96 -20.45
C ASN A 80 19.59 3.12 -19.54
N ALA A 81 20.45 4.13 -19.36
CA ALA A 81 20.10 5.25 -18.48
C ALA A 81 18.92 6.07 -19.05
N LEU A 82 18.90 6.31 -20.36
CA LEU A 82 17.79 7.02 -21.00
C LEU A 82 16.51 6.16 -21.09
N ASN A 83 16.64 4.88 -21.45
CA ASN A 83 15.52 3.94 -21.44
C ASN A 83 15.03 3.67 -20.01
N PHE A 84 15.90 3.66 -18.99
CA PHE A 84 15.53 3.54 -17.58
C PHE A 84 14.80 4.78 -17.10
N LEU A 85 15.19 5.98 -17.54
CA LEU A 85 14.46 7.20 -17.20
C LEU A 85 13.08 7.25 -17.87
N ASP A 86 12.97 6.80 -19.13
CA ASP A 86 11.69 6.74 -19.84
C ASP A 86 10.79 5.61 -19.29
N ASP A 87 11.33 4.42 -19.04
CA ASP A 87 10.61 3.30 -18.40
C ASP A 87 10.20 3.63 -16.96
N THR A 88 11.04 4.34 -16.19
CA THR A 88 10.66 4.77 -14.84
C THR A 88 9.58 5.84 -14.90
N LEU A 89 9.68 6.85 -15.78
CA LEU A 89 8.64 7.86 -15.95
C LEU A 89 7.34 7.27 -16.47
N MET A 90 7.39 6.42 -17.50
CA MET A 90 6.21 5.79 -18.08
C MET A 90 5.61 4.72 -17.14
N SER A 91 6.42 4.03 -16.33
CA SER A 91 5.95 3.19 -15.20
C SER A 91 5.26 4.02 -14.12
N ILE A 92 5.80 5.18 -13.77
CA ILE A 92 5.19 6.09 -12.78
C ILE A 92 3.86 6.64 -13.32
N TRP A 93 3.78 7.03 -14.60
CA TRP A 93 2.54 7.49 -15.23
C TRP A 93 1.52 6.36 -15.45
N GLY A 94 1.96 5.15 -15.80
CA GLY A 94 1.13 3.95 -15.87
C GLY A 94 0.63 3.47 -14.50
N ARG A 95 1.42 3.70 -13.43
CA ARG A 95 1.01 3.46 -12.03
C ARG A 95 -0.10 4.39 -11.55
N ILE A 96 -0.22 5.59 -12.12
CA ILE A 96 -1.25 6.57 -11.73
C ILE A 96 -2.59 6.26 -12.41
N ARG A 97 -2.60 5.62 -13.58
CA ARG A 97 -3.82 5.40 -14.40
C ARG A 97 -4.47 4.03 -14.23
N GLY A 98 -3.74 3.02 -13.74
CA GLY A 98 -4.27 1.68 -13.52
C GLY A 98 -4.99 1.56 -12.18
N SER A 99 -6.17 0.95 -12.17
CA SER A 99 -6.89 0.44 -11.00
C SER A 99 -6.12 -0.72 -10.34
N ARG A 100 -4.91 -0.45 -9.90
CA ARG A 100 -4.12 -1.38 -9.07
C ARG A 100 -4.87 -1.60 -7.75
N PRO A 101 -4.79 -2.81 -7.16
CA PRO A 101 -5.22 -2.98 -5.77
C PRO A 101 -4.49 -1.94 -4.91
N LEU A 102 -5.16 -1.39 -3.88
CA LEU A 102 -4.60 -0.33 -3.02
C LEU A 102 -3.35 -0.78 -2.24
N ILE A 103 -2.92 -2.03 -2.44
CA ILE A 103 -1.89 -2.73 -1.70
C ILE A 103 -0.94 -3.45 -2.67
N GLU A 104 -0.24 -2.70 -3.54
CA GLU A 104 0.90 -3.25 -4.29
C GLU A 104 1.99 -3.74 -3.31
N GLY A 105 2.51 -4.95 -3.51
CA GLY A 105 3.47 -5.60 -2.61
C GLY A 105 2.94 -5.75 -1.18
N PHE A 106 1.82 -6.46 -1.02
CA PHE A 106 1.31 -6.75 0.32
C PHE A 106 2.34 -7.60 1.10
N LYS A 107 2.45 -7.36 2.41
CA LYS A 107 3.21 -8.19 3.36
C LYS A 107 2.39 -8.32 4.62
N ASN A 108 2.34 -9.51 5.21
CA ASN A 108 1.61 -9.74 6.44
C ASN A 108 2.05 -8.73 7.53
N GLY A 109 1.06 -8.09 8.14
CA GLY A 109 1.24 -7.00 9.12
C GLY A 109 1.26 -5.59 8.53
N LYS A 110 1.05 -5.40 7.21
CA LYS A 110 0.94 -4.05 6.60
C LYS A 110 -0.21 -3.27 7.23
N LYS A 111 0.05 -2.00 7.54
CA LYS A 111 -0.95 -1.09 8.11
C LYS A 111 -1.75 -0.44 6.99
N VAL A 112 -3.06 -0.63 7.00
CA VAL A 112 -4.00 -0.02 6.05
C VAL A 112 -4.89 0.97 6.79
N TYR A 113 -5.13 2.13 6.18
CA TYR A 113 -5.97 3.18 6.74
C TYR A 113 -7.28 3.22 5.97
N LEU A 114 -8.38 2.99 6.67
CA LEU A 114 -9.72 3.03 6.10
C LEU A 114 -10.54 4.11 6.81
N ASN A 115 -11.63 4.52 6.17
CA ASN A 115 -12.57 5.47 6.75
C ASN A 115 -13.45 4.76 7.79
N ASP A 116 -14.03 5.54 8.72
CA ASP A 116 -14.84 5.01 9.82
C ASP A 116 -16.17 4.40 9.36
N SER A 117 -16.64 4.74 8.16
CA SER A 117 -17.83 4.18 7.55
C SER A 117 -17.56 2.96 6.67
N ALA A 118 -16.30 2.51 6.55
CA ALA A 118 -15.94 1.42 5.66
C ALA A 118 -16.50 0.08 6.17
N THR A 119 -17.05 -0.70 5.25
CA THR A 119 -17.55 -2.05 5.51
C THR A 119 -16.44 -3.09 5.37
N VAL A 120 -16.72 -4.31 5.80
CA VAL A 120 -15.82 -5.46 5.56
C VAL A 120 -15.71 -5.75 4.05
N ASN A 121 -16.79 -5.56 3.28
CA ASN A 121 -16.76 -5.65 1.83
C ASN A 121 -15.80 -4.62 1.19
N ASP A 122 -15.82 -3.37 1.65
CA ASP A 122 -14.88 -2.34 1.17
C ASP A 122 -13.42 -2.72 1.44
N LEU A 123 -13.15 -3.40 2.56
CA LEU A 123 -11.83 -3.93 2.86
C LEU A 123 -11.43 -5.04 1.88
N LYS A 124 -12.33 -5.98 1.56
CA LYS A 124 -12.08 -7.04 0.55
C LYS A 124 -11.77 -6.41 -0.82
N ASN A 125 -12.57 -5.43 -1.22
CA ASN A 125 -12.36 -4.67 -2.46
C ASN A 125 -11.01 -3.94 -2.47
N ALA A 126 -10.59 -3.37 -1.33
CA ALA A 126 -9.30 -2.70 -1.21
C ALA A 126 -8.10 -3.68 -1.32
N VAL A 127 -8.25 -4.90 -0.82
CA VAL A 127 -7.21 -5.95 -0.83
C VAL A 127 -7.11 -6.62 -2.20
N TYR A 128 -8.24 -7.07 -2.75
CA TYR A 128 -8.28 -7.90 -3.95
C TYR A 128 -8.56 -7.12 -5.24
N GLY A 129 -8.93 -5.83 -5.15
CA GLY A 129 -9.27 -5.01 -6.31
C GLY A 129 -10.43 -5.61 -7.11
N ASN A 130 -10.27 -5.67 -8.43
CA ASN A 130 -11.29 -6.22 -9.34
C ASN A 130 -11.55 -7.72 -9.15
N LYS A 131 -10.68 -8.44 -8.43
CA LYS A 131 -10.84 -9.88 -8.13
C LYS A 131 -11.63 -10.13 -6.84
N ALA A 132 -12.11 -9.09 -6.15
CA ALA A 132 -12.85 -9.25 -4.90
C ALA A 132 -14.13 -10.09 -5.06
N ILE A 133 -14.77 -10.04 -6.24
CA ILE A 133 -15.97 -10.82 -6.55
C ILE A 133 -15.67 -12.33 -6.58
N GLU A 134 -14.47 -12.72 -7.02
CA GLU A 134 -14.01 -14.12 -7.06
C GLU A 134 -13.75 -14.67 -5.65
N HIS A 135 -13.39 -13.79 -4.71
CA HIS A 135 -13.06 -14.09 -3.32
C HIS A 135 -14.20 -13.75 -2.34
N SER A 136 -15.45 -14.00 -2.75
CA SER A 136 -16.63 -13.78 -1.88
C SER A 136 -16.68 -14.73 -0.67
N ASP A 137 -16.06 -15.90 -0.81
CA ASP A 137 -15.92 -16.95 0.21
C ASP A 137 -14.87 -16.67 1.29
N VAL A 138 -14.06 -15.62 1.12
CA VAL A 138 -13.06 -15.23 2.10
C VAL A 138 -13.73 -14.61 3.32
N LEU A 139 -13.48 -15.18 4.48
CA LEU A 139 -13.92 -14.67 5.77
C LEU A 139 -12.92 -13.65 6.31
N VAL A 140 -13.45 -12.63 6.97
CA VAL A 140 -12.67 -11.60 7.65
C VAL A 140 -12.98 -11.67 9.13
N GLY A 141 -11.94 -11.56 9.95
CA GLY A 141 -12.13 -11.64 11.39
C GLY A 141 -11.00 -11.05 12.20
N CYS A 142 -11.25 -10.96 13.49
CA CYS A 142 -10.32 -10.43 14.46
C CYS A 142 -10.38 -11.26 15.74
N LYS A 143 -9.21 -11.64 16.28
CA LYS A 143 -9.12 -12.43 17.54
C LYS A 143 -10.00 -13.70 17.53
N GLY A 144 -10.08 -14.38 16.38
CA GLY A 144 -10.86 -15.61 16.21
C GLY A 144 -12.38 -15.40 16.07
N ARG A 145 -12.86 -14.16 15.92
CA ARG A 145 -14.28 -13.85 15.66
C ARG A 145 -14.45 -13.40 14.22
N ILE A 146 -15.45 -13.96 13.54
CA ILE A 146 -15.81 -13.65 12.16
C ILE A 146 -16.66 -12.37 12.13
N MET A 147 -16.44 -11.53 11.12
CA MET A 147 -17.22 -10.34 10.82
C MET A 147 -18.07 -10.61 9.56
N GLN A 148 -19.27 -10.03 9.49
CA GLN A 148 -20.09 -10.12 8.28
C GLN A 148 -19.66 -9.07 7.26
N ASP A 149 -19.94 -9.31 5.98
CA ASP A 149 -19.49 -8.42 4.89
C ASP A 149 -20.11 -7.02 4.94
N ASP A 150 -21.35 -6.93 5.43
CA ASP A 150 -22.10 -5.69 5.59
C ASP A 150 -21.79 -4.96 6.92
N ASP A 151 -21.03 -5.59 7.82
CA ASP A 151 -20.67 -4.96 9.09
C ASP A 151 -19.72 -3.78 8.86
N ASN A 152 -19.94 -2.72 9.62
CA ASN A 152 -18.97 -1.63 9.70
C ASN A 152 -17.71 -2.12 10.41
N LEU A 153 -16.56 -2.01 9.73
CA LEU A 153 -15.28 -2.52 10.20
C LEU A 153 -14.82 -1.84 11.51
N ALA A 154 -15.05 -0.54 11.66
CA ALA A 154 -14.68 0.21 12.86
C ALA A 154 -15.50 -0.24 14.08
N LEU A 155 -16.79 -0.52 13.89
CA LEU A 155 -17.66 -1.03 14.96
C LEU A 155 -17.32 -2.48 15.31
N ALA A 156 -17.15 -3.34 14.31
CA ALA A 156 -16.81 -4.74 14.50
C ALA A 156 -15.45 -4.91 15.21
N THR A 157 -14.43 -4.14 14.81
CA THR A 157 -13.12 -4.18 15.47
C THR A 157 -13.18 -3.64 16.90
N ARG A 158 -13.98 -2.61 17.17
CA ARG A 158 -14.21 -2.12 18.54
C ARG A 158 -14.88 -3.16 19.43
N ALA A 159 -15.82 -3.94 18.88
CA ALA A 159 -16.55 -4.97 19.62
C ALA A 159 -15.70 -6.24 19.85
N PHE A 160 -14.99 -6.71 18.82
CA PHE A 160 -14.25 -7.98 18.86
C PHE A 160 -12.81 -7.85 19.36
N CYS A 161 -12.10 -6.80 18.96
CA CYS A 161 -10.68 -6.63 19.22
C CYS A 161 -10.32 -5.20 19.63
N ARG A 162 -10.86 -4.80 20.79
CA ARG A 162 -10.63 -3.50 21.41
C ARG A 162 -9.12 -3.20 21.52
N ARG A 163 -8.70 -2.10 20.89
CA ARG A 163 -7.31 -1.56 20.87
C ARG A 163 -6.26 -2.43 20.16
N ASP A 164 -6.66 -3.54 19.56
CA ASP A 164 -5.74 -4.44 18.86
C ASP A 164 -6.31 -4.84 17.49
N PRO A 165 -6.29 -3.91 16.50
CA PRO A 165 -6.93 -4.10 15.21
C PRO A 165 -6.09 -4.98 14.26
N ARG A 166 -5.90 -6.25 14.65
CA ARG A 166 -5.25 -7.28 13.83
C ARG A 166 -6.31 -8.08 13.09
N ILE A 167 -6.53 -7.73 11.83
CA ILE A 167 -7.52 -8.37 10.97
C ILE A 167 -6.85 -9.50 10.21
N ILE A 168 -7.52 -10.64 10.18
CA ILE A 168 -7.08 -11.83 9.46
C ILE A 168 -8.14 -12.15 8.39
N LEU A 169 -7.68 -12.45 7.18
CA LEU A 169 -8.50 -12.98 6.10
C LEU A 169 -8.15 -14.44 5.87
N TRP A 170 -9.15 -15.32 5.81
CA TRP A 170 -8.97 -16.75 5.55
C TRP A 170 -10.19 -17.30 4.81
N LYS A 171 -10.00 -18.39 4.08
CA LYS A 171 -11.11 -19.18 3.53
C LYS A 171 -11.35 -20.38 4.44
N ASP A 172 -12.61 -20.67 4.76
CA ASP A 172 -13.00 -21.90 5.46
C ASP A 172 -12.99 -23.06 4.44
N ALA A 173 -12.50 -24.22 4.87
CA ALA A 173 -12.23 -25.36 3.98
C ALA A 173 -13.50 -26.11 3.59
#